data_AF-A0A095AX22-F1
#
_entry.id   AF-A0A095AX22-F1
#
_cell.length_a   1.000
_cell.length_b   1.000
_cell.length_c   1.000
_cell.angle_alpha   90.00
_cell.angle_beta   90.00
_cell.angle_gamma   90.00
#
_symmetry.space_group_name_H-M   'P 1'
#
loop_
_entity.id
_entity.type
_entity.pdbx_description
1 polymer ?
#
loop_
_entity_poly.entity_id
_entity_poly.type
_entity_poly.pdbx_seq_one_letter_code
_entity_poly.pdbx_strand_id
1 'polypeptide(L)'
;MCCLQYLGLFYESVVLSQFGPSSDESLVDNVIQIINSLGENSNGWPITQIDTFSTAVINQQPCSFDNSTSADCLRGSCGGSLLHTTLDCPDSLIPYLWNIRLLSALERSASNRGALLQSTKFKARINNPELNANNPDEILLENRCALNLEYLRYLSNVYLI
;
A
#
# COMPACT_ATOMS: atom_id res chain seq x y z
N MET A 1 10.29 -1.57 8.27
CA MET A 1 9.37 -0.52 7.78
C MET A 1 10.12 0.64 7.13
N CYS A 2 11.14 1.23 7.76
CA CYS A 2 11.82 2.41 7.22
C CYS A 2 12.39 2.20 5.81
N CYS A 3 13.11 1.10 5.53
CA CYS A 3 13.80 0.93 4.24
C CYS A 3 12.88 0.94 3.01
N LEU A 4 11.73 0.26 3.05
CA LEU A 4 10.84 0.11 1.88
C LEU A 4 10.00 1.36 1.62
N GLN A 5 9.64 2.08 2.69
CA GLN A 5 8.95 3.37 2.56
C GLN A 5 9.88 4.44 1.95
N TYR A 6 11.18 4.41 2.25
CA TYR A 6 12.19 5.23 1.59
C TYR A 6 12.45 4.84 0.12
N LEU A 7 12.22 3.57 -0.23
CA LEU A 7 12.38 3.06 -1.60
C LEU A 7 11.11 3.22 -2.46
N GLY A 8 10.03 3.78 -1.92
CA GLY A 8 8.75 3.88 -2.64
C GLY A 8 7.99 2.56 -2.79
N LEU A 9 8.37 1.51 -2.06
CA LEU A 9 7.78 0.16 -2.09
C LEU A 9 6.73 0.02 -0.96
N PHE A 10 5.61 0.72 -1.12
CA PHE A 10 4.60 0.82 -0.08
C PHE A 10 3.86 -0.50 0.12
N TYR A 11 3.36 -1.12 -0.94
CA TYR A 11 2.55 -2.32 -0.84
C TYR A 11 3.36 -3.52 -0.33
N GLU A 12 4.65 -3.64 -0.66
CA GLU A 12 5.56 -4.63 -0.09
C GLU A 12 5.73 -4.42 1.41
N SER A 13 5.81 -3.15 1.85
CA SER A 13 5.83 -2.82 3.27
C SER A 13 4.53 -3.24 3.97
N VAL A 14 3.38 -3.09 3.31
CA VAL A 14 2.08 -3.56 3.82
C VAL A 14 2.07 -5.08 3.96
N VAL A 15 2.61 -5.83 2.99
CA VAL A 15 2.68 -7.29 3.10
C VAL A 15 3.58 -7.70 4.27
N LEU A 16 4.73 -7.04 4.44
CA LEU A 16 5.69 -7.34 5.50
C LEU A 16 5.23 -6.94 6.90
N SER A 17 4.28 -6.00 7.07
CA SER A 17 3.72 -5.71 8.41
C SER A 17 3.05 -6.93 9.03
N GLN A 18 2.55 -7.84 8.19
CA GLN A 18 1.86 -9.06 8.60
C GLN A 18 2.82 -10.12 9.14
N PHE A 19 4.14 -9.98 8.94
CA PHE A 19 5.13 -10.99 9.34
C PHE A 19 5.47 -10.92 10.84
N GLY A 20 4.90 -9.96 11.57
CA GLY A 20 5.07 -9.83 13.01
C GLY A 20 4.51 -11.02 13.78
N PRO A 21 4.98 -11.26 15.01
CA PRO A 21 4.37 -12.25 15.90
C PRO A 21 2.92 -11.87 16.19
N SER A 22 2.02 -12.85 16.26
CA SER A 22 0.58 -12.63 16.48
C SER A 22 0.21 -11.93 17.79
N SER A 23 1.16 -11.80 18.72
CA SER A 23 1.02 -11.05 19.97
C SER A 23 1.27 -9.55 19.81
N ASP A 24 1.89 -9.10 18.72
CA ASP A 24 2.28 -7.71 18.47
C ASP A 24 1.77 -7.24 17.10
N GLU A 25 0.55 -6.71 17.10
CA GLU A 25 -0.10 -6.12 15.93
C GLU A 25 0.24 -4.63 15.74
N SER A 26 1.20 -4.08 16.50
CA SER A 26 1.54 -2.64 16.45
C SER A 26 2.02 -2.20 15.06
N LEU A 27 2.72 -3.06 14.32
CA LEU A 27 3.14 -2.80 12.95
C LEU A 27 1.95 -2.71 11.99
N VAL A 28 0.96 -3.58 12.16
CA VAL A 28 -0.28 -3.55 11.38
C VAL A 28 -1.05 -2.27 11.67
N ASP A 29 -1.18 -1.89 12.94
CA ASP A 29 -1.89 -0.67 13.36
C ASP A 29 -1.23 0.58 12.80
N ASN A 30 0.11 0.68 12.87
CA ASN A 30 0.86 1.79 12.29
C ASN A 30 0.66 1.90 10.78
N VAL A 31 0.67 0.77 10.07
CA VAL A 31 0.43 0.76 8.61
C VAL A 31 -1.02 1.14 8.29
N ILE A 32 -2.01 0.71 9.09
CA ILE A 32 -3.40 1.14 8.92
C ILE A 32 -3.54 2.66 9.07
N GLN A 33 -2.87 3.26 10.06
CA GLN A 33 -2.87 4.72 10.22
C GLN A 33 -2.30 5.42 8.98
N ILE A 34 -1.20 4.91 8.42
CA ILE A 34 -0.62 5.42 7.18
C ILE A 34 -1.62 5.28 6.03
N ILE A 35 -2.23 4.11 5.82
CA ILE A 35 -3.23 3.87 4.77
C ILE A 35 -4.41 4.84 4.87
N ASN A 36 -4.92 5.06 6.09
CA ASN A 36 -6.04 5.96 6.33
C ASN A 36 -5.66 7.42 6.06
N SER A 37 -4.47 7.85 6.49
CA SER A 37 -3.98 9.20 6.19
C SER A 37 -3.85 9.46 4.67
N LEU A 38 -3.58 8.43 3.88
CA LEU A 38 -3.56 8.51 2.41
C LEU A 38 -4.96 8.65 1.80
N GLY A 39 -5.99 8.12 2.49
CA GLY A 39 -7.38 8.16 2.04
C GLY A 39 -8.16 9.41 2.47
N GLU A 40 -7.74 10.09 3.53
CA GLU A 40 -8.42 11.27 4.09
C GLU A 40 -7.95 12.60 3.45
N ASN A 41 -6.72 12.65 2.94
CA ASN A 41 -6.10 13.86 2.39
C ASN A 41 -6.42 14.12 0.90
N SER A 42 -7.50 13.55 0.37
CA SER A 42 -7.84 13.55 -1.06
C SER A 42 -8.56 14.81 -1.55
N ASN A 43 -8.13 16.01 -1.12
CA ASN A 43 -8.48 17.27 -1.79
C ASN A 43 -7.61 17.50 -3.05
N GLY A 44 -7.54 16.49 -3.92
CA GLY A 44 -6.80 16.55 -5.20
C GLY A 44 -5.42 15.91 -5.15
N TRP A 45 -5.37 14.59 -5.30
CA TRP A 45 -4.15 13.91 -5.78
C TRP A 45 -4.43 13.49 -7.22
N PRO A 46 -3.63 13.94 -8.21
CA PRO A 46 -3.81 13.49 -9.58
C PRO A 46 -3.43 12.01 -9.64
N ILE A 47 -4.45 11.16 -9.84
CA ILE A 47 -4.26 9.79 -10.32
C ILE A 47 -3.68 9.92 -11.73
N THR A 48 -2.36 9.91 -11.84
CA THR A 48 -1.72 9.64 -13.11
C THR A 48 -1.63 8.11 -13.22
N GLN A 49 -2.63 7.52 -13.89
CA GLN A 49 -2.43 6.22 -14.52
C GLN A 49 -1.31 6.41 -15.54
N ILE A 50 -0.12 5.93 -15.21
CA ILE A 50 0.96 5.82 -16.19
C ILE A 50 0.64 4.55 -16.98
N ASP A 51 -0.14 4.69 -18.06
CA ASP A 51 -0.16 3.69 -19.10
C ASP A 51 1.27 3.55 -19.64
N THR A 52 1.76 2.31 -19.70
CA THR A 52 3.18 1.91 -19.88
C THR A 52 3.85 2.36 -21.19
N PHE A 53 3.29 3.28 -21.97
CA PHE A 53 3.93 3.80 -23.17
C PHE A 53 3.55 5.26 -23.43
N SER A 54 4.26 6.22 -22.83
CA SER A 54 4.71 7.45 -23.49
C SER A 54 5.38 8.39 -22.49
N THR A 55 6.67 8.62 -22.70
CA THR A 55 7.45 9.67 -22.05
C THR A 55 6.98 11.04 -22.54
N ALA A 56 6.96 12.01 -21.62
CA ALA A 56 6.72 13.44 -21.80
C ALA A 56 5.25 13.90 -21.99
N VAL A 57 4.75 14.73 -21.08
CA VAL A 57 4.72 16.20 -21.25
C VAL A 57 4.25 16.88 -19.95
N ILE A 58 4.93 18.01 -19.71
CA ILE A 58 4.80 19.04 -18.69
C ILE A 58 3.37 19.56 -18.49
N ASN A 59 2.98 19.89 -17.25
CA ASN A 59 2.11 21.04 -17.04
C ASN A 59 2.53 21.80 -15.77
N GLN A 60 3.02 23.03 -16.00
CA GLN A 60 3.33 24.05 -15.00
C GLN A 60 2.04 24.75 -14.57
N GLN A 61 1.81 24.91 -13.27
CA GLN A 61 0.94 25.98 -12.76
C GLN A 61 1.52 26.52 -11.43
N PRO A 62 1.60 27.85 -11.24
CA PRO A 62 2.39 28.44 -10.15
C PRO A 62 1.59 28.48 -8.84
N CYS A 63 2.17 27.95 -7.77
CA CYS A 63 1.65 28.13 -6.41
C CYS A 63 1.98 29.55 -5.91
N SER A 64 0.94 30.32 -5.55
CA SER A 64 1.09 31.56 -4.78
C SER A 64 1.50 31.23 -3.34
N PHE A 65 2.51 31.94 -2.83
CA PHE A 65 3.03 31.82 -1.47
C PHE A 65 2.16 32.60 -0.48
N ASP A 66 1.67 31.93 0.57
CA ASP A 66 1.31 32.57 1.83
C ASP A 66 2.13 31.95 2.97
N ASN A 67 2.75 32.82 3.76
CA ASN A 67 3.73 32.53 4.81
C ASN A 67 3.04 32.22 6.15
N SER A 68 2.94 30.94 6.55
CA SER A 68 2.87 30.55 7.96
C SER A 68 3.29 29.09 8.19
N THR A 69 4.53 28.94 8.64
CA THR A 69 5.09 27.91 9.53
C THR A 69 4.51 26.47 9.55
N SER A 70 5.40 25.56 9.12
CA SER A 70 5.63 24.17 9.54
C SER A 70 4.72 23.03 9.05
N ALA A 71 5.16 22.37 7.98
CA ALA A 71 5.47 20.94 7.98
C ALA A 71 6.50 20.70 6.86
N ASP A 72 7.67 20.17 7.20
CA ASP A 72 8.73 19.85 6.24
C ASP A 72 8.27 18.75 5.28
N CYS A 73 7.69 19.16 4.14
CA CYS A 73 7.59 18.32 2.96
C CYS A 73 9.03 18.07 2.48
N LEU A 74 9.58 16.90 2.79
CA LEU A 74 10.89 16.43 2.32
C LEU A 74 10.93 16.52 0.79
N ARG A 75 11.56 17.60 0.31
CA ARG A 75 11.62 18.00 -1.09
C ARG A 75 12.72 17.18 -1.76
N GLY A 76 12.34 16.22 -2.62
CA GLY A 76 13.28 15.53 -3.48
C GLY A 76 13.99 16.50 -4.43
N SER A 77 15.21 16.16 -4.86
CA SER A 77 16.15 17.03 -5.61
C SER A 77 15.67 17.53 -6.99
N CYS A 78 14.42 17.26 -7.39
CA CYS A 78 13.82 17.75 -8.64
C CYS A 78 12.63 18.72 -8.43
N GLY A 79 12.38 19.22 -7.21
CA GLY A 79 11.46 20.34 -6.98
C GLY A 79 9.97 20.08 -7.25
N GLY A 80 9.57 18.88 -7.63
CA GLY A 80 8.17 18.44 -7.65
C GLY A 80 7.71 18.00 -6.26
N SER A 81 6.49 18.35 -5.88
CA SER A 81 5.80 17.68 -4.78
C SER A 81 5.76 16.18 -5.11
N LEU A 82 6.23 15.32 -4.21
CA LEU A 82 6.19 13.87 -4.35
C LEU A 82 4.73 13.43 -4.47
N LEU A 83 4.21 13.39 -5.70
CA LEU A 83 3.10 12.55 -6.06
C LEU A 83 3.56 11.12 -5.75
N HIS A 84 3.20 10.62 -4.57
CA HIS A 84 3.52 9.29 -4.03
C HIS A 84 2.92 8.19 -4.93
N THR A 85 3.48 8.06 -6.13
CA THR A 85 3.39 6.87 -6.95
C THR A 85 4.30 5.85 -6.28
N THR A 86 3.70 4.77 -5.80
CA THR A 86 4.44 3.65 -5.25
C THR A 86 5.14 2.96 -6.42
N LEU A 87 6.41 2.59 -6.25
CA LEU A 87 7.18 1.89 -7.28
C LEU A 87 6.76 0.42 -7.40
N ASP A 88 6.06 -0.11 -6.40
CA ASP A 88 5.49 -1.44 -6.40
C ASP A 88 4.01 -1.45 -6.83
N CYS A 89 3.64 -2.49 -7.57
CA CYS A 89 2.29 -2.70 -8.05
C CYS A 89 1.45 -3.42 -6.97
N PRO A 90 0.29 -2.87 -6.57
CA PRO A 90 -0.59 -3.55 -5.63
C PRO A 90 -1.09 -4.89 -6.16
N ASP A 91 -1.35 -5.00 -7.46
CA ASP A 91 -2.00 -6.17 -8.06
C ASP A 91 -1.18 -7.45 -7.91
N SER A 92 0.15 -7.37 -8.00
CA SER A 92 1.06 -8.50 -7.78
C SER A 92 1.15 -8.92 -6.31
N LEU A 93 0.72 -8.06 -5.39
CA LEU A 93 0.91 -8.24 -3.94
C LEU A 93 -0.37 -8.62 -3.20
N ILE A 94 -1.54 -8.35 -3.78
CA ILE A 94 -2.85 -8.73 -3.23
C ILE A 94 -2.94 -10.21 -2.82
N PRO A 95 -2.41 -11.18 -3.59
CA PRO A 95 -2.46 -12.60 -3.20
C PRO A 95 -1.83 -12.89 -1.84
N TYR A 96 -0.81 -12.13 -1.43
CA TYR A 96 -0.07 -12.35 -0.18
C TYR A 96 -0.67 -11.64 1.04
N LEU A 97 -1.72 -10.83 0.84
CA LEU A 97 -2.44 -10.18 1.93
C LEU A 97 -3.43 -11.16 2.55
N TRP A 98 -3.37 -11.29 3.88
CA TRP A 98 -4.27 -12.15 4.67
C TRP A 98 -4.89 -11.43 5.86
N ASN A 99 -4.32 -10.31 6.29
CA ASN A 99 -4.86 -9.52 7.39
C ASN A 99 -6.07 -8.72 6.91
N ILE A 100 -7.26 -9.09 7.39
CA ILE A 100 -8.54 -8.48 7.00
C ILE A 100 -8.57 -6.98 7.34
N ARG A 101 -7.93 -6.55 8.43
CA ARG A 101 -7.91 -5.13 8.84
C ARG A 101 -7.12 -4.30 7.83
N LEU A 102 -5.97 -4.79 7.37
CA LEU A 102 -5.19 -4.14 6.31
C LEU A 102 -5.95 -4.11 5.00
N LEU A 103 -6.52 -5.23 4.58
CA LEU A 103 -7.31 -5.30 3.34
C LEU A 103 -8.49 -4.33 3.37
N SER A 104 -9.17 -4.21 4.51
CA SER A 104 -10.28 -3.26 4.70
C SER A 104 -9.81 -1.81 4.64
N ALA A 105 -8.67 -1.48 5.22
CA ALA A 105 -8.08 -0.15 5.15
C ALA A 105 -7.69 0.20 3.70
N LEU A 106 -7.07 -0.73 2.98
CA LEU A 106 -6.69 -0.57 1.57
C LEU A 106 -7.90 -0.39 0.66
N GLU A 107 -8.95 -1.18 0.87
CA GLU A 107 -10.21 -1.10 0.13
C GLU A 107 -10.85 0.28 0.31
N ARG A 108 -11.00 0.75 1.56
CA ARG A 108 -11.55 2.08 1.86
C ARG A 108 -10.70 3.19 1.29
N SER A 109 -9.37 3.11 1.44
CA SER A 109 -8.45 4.11 0.88
C SER A 109 -8.51 4.15 -0.65
N ALA A 110 -8.62 3.01 -1.33
CA ALA A 110 -8.82 2.96 -2.78
C ALA A 110 -10.19 3.53 -3.19
N SER A 111 -11.25 3.18 -2.46
CA SER A 111 -12.61 3.67 -2.70
C SER A 111 -12.70 5.19 -2.53
N ASN A 112 -12.15 5.74 -1.45
CA ASN A 112 -12.10 7.19 -1.18
C ASN A 112 -11.36 7.96 -2.26
N ARG A 113 -10.33 7.35 -2.86
CA ARG A 113 -9.57 7.94 -3.97
C ARG A 113 -10.23 7.72 -5.34
N GLY A 114 -11.34 7.01 -5.43
CA GLY A 114 -12.00 6.68 -6.70
C GLY A 114 -11.31 5.57 -7.52
N ALA A 115 -10.35 4.84 -6.92
CA ALA A 115 -9.65 3.73 -7.55
C ALA A 115 -10.50 2.44 -7.49
N LEU A 116 -11.66 2.44 -8.17
CA LEU A 116 -12.69 1.39 -8.08
C LEU A 116 -12.18 0.00 -8.47
N LEU A 117 -11.30 -0.10 -9.46
CA LEU A 117 -10.71 -1.37 -9.88
C LEU A 117 -9.88 -2.00 -8.75
N GLN A 118 -9.07 -1.19 -8.07
CA GLN A 118 -8.25 -1.65 -6.94
C GLN A 118 -9.11 -1.99 -5.73
N SER A 119 -10.09 -1.14 -5.38
CA SER A 119 -11.05 -1.42 -4.30
C SER A 119 -11.76 -2.76 -4.55
N THR A 120 -12.19 -3.03 -5.79
CA THR A 120 -12.83 -4.31 -6.16
C THR A 120 -11.90 -5.50 -5.96
N LYS A 121 -10.62 -5.39 -6.30
CA LYS A 121 -9.63 -6.47 -6.09
C LYS A 121 -9.37 -6.73 -4.61
N PHE A 122 -9.23 -5.68 -3.79
CA PHE A 122 -9.12 -5.83 -2.33
C PHE A 122 -10.37 -6.48 -1.74
N LYS A 123 -11.56 -6.04 -2.17
CA LYS A 123 -12.84 -6.62 -1.74
C LYS A 123 -12.98 -8.09 -2.15
N ALA A 124 -12.55 -8.45 -3.35
CA ALA A 124 -12.51 -9.84 -3.79
C ALA A 124 -11.61 -10.69 -2.89
N ARG A 125 -10.42 -10.17 -2.53
CA ARG A 125 -9.50 -10.86 -1.62
C ARG A 125 -10.10 -11.04 -0.22
N ILE A 126 -10.78 -10.03 0.33
CA ILE A 126 -11.48 -10.12 1.63
C ILE A 126 -12.52 -11.26 1.63
N ASN A 127 -13.19 -11.49 0.51
CA ASN A 127 -14.23 -12.51 0.39
C ASN A 127 -13.70 -13.93 0.17
N ASN A 128 -12.38 -14.15 0.17
CA ASN A 128 -11.82 -15.50 0.06
C ASN A 128 -12.14 -16.32 1.31
N PRO A 129 -12.63 -17.57 1.16
CA PRO A 129 -13.04 -18.41 2.28
C PRO A 129 -11.87 -18.76 3.21
N GLU A 130 -10.64 -18.81 2.68
CA GLU A 130 -9.42 -19.07 3.44
C GLU A 130 -9.07 -17.95 4.45
N LEU A 131 -9.60 -16.74 4.24
CA LEU A 131 -9.42 -15.59 5.14
C LEU A 131 -10.59 -15.41 6.11
N ASN A 132 -11.59 -16.29 6.09
CA ASN A 132 -12.78 -16.14 6.92
C ASN A 132 -12.40 -16.20 8.41
N ALA A 133 -12.67 -15.13 9.15
CA ALA A 133 -12.39 -15.05 10.60
C ALA A 133 -13.14 -16.08 11.44
N ASN A 134 -14.16 -16.75 10.88
CA ASN A 134 -14.87 -17.85 11.54
C ASN A 134 -14.20 -19.21 11.36
N ASN A 135 -13.11 -19.30 10.58
CA ASN A 135 -12.33 -20.53 10.46
C ASN A 135 -11.61 -20.83 11.79
N PRO A 136 -11.36 -22.11 12.12
CA PRO A 136 -10.49 -22.49 13.23
C PRO A 136 -9.10 -21.85 13.14
N ASP A 137 -8.51 -21.53 14.29
CA ASP A 137 -7.20 -20.89 14.38
C ASP A 137 -6.11 -21.71 13.70
N GLU A 138 -6.20 -23.05 13.70
CA GLU A 138 -5.21 -23.89 13.01
C GLU A 138 -5.22 -23.65 11.49
N ILE A 139 -6.40 -23.53 10.90
CA ILE A 139 -6.57 -23.27 9.46
C ILE A 139 -6.07 -21.87 9.11
N LEU A 140 -6.40 -20.88 9.95
CA LEU A 140 -5.91 -19.52 9.75
C LEU A 140 -4.39 -19.44 9.87
N LEU A 141 -3.80 -20.17 10.82
CA LEU A 141 -2.35 -20.22 11.01
C LEU A 141 -1.65 -20.88 9.82
N GLU A 142 -2.16 -22.03 9.36
CA GLU A 142 -1.60 -22.75 8.21
C GLU A 142 -1.63 -21.87 6.95
N ASN A 143 -2.76 -21.20 6.68
CA ASN A 143 -2.90 -20.30 5.55
C ASN A 143 -1.93 -19.10 5.64
N ARG A 144 -1.80 -18.47 6.82
CA ARG A 144 -0.83 -17.38 7.04
C ARG A 144 0.60 -17.82 6.74
N CYS A 145 0.99 -19.00 7.23
CA CYS A 145 2.31 -19.57 6.99
C CYS A 145 2.56 -19.83 5.50
N ALA A 146 1.58 -20.39 4.80
CA ALA A 146 1.66 -20.67 3.37
C ALA A 146 1.86 -19.38 2.55
N LEU A 147 1.04 -18.37 2.79
CA LEU A 147 1.11 -17.07 2.09
C LEU A 147 2.40 -16.31 2.40
N ASN A 148 2.87 -16.34 3.64
CA ASN A 148 4.13 -15.72 4.01
C ASN A 148 5.31 -16.39 3.30
N LEU A 149 5.33 -17.72 3.22
CA LEU A 149 6.36 -18.46 2.50
C LEU A 149 6.32 -18.17 0.99
N GLU A 150 5.12 -18.11 0.40
CA GLU A 150 4.93 -17.78 -1.01
C GLU A 150 5.45 -16.38 -1.32
N TYR A 151 5.18 -15.41 -0.44
CA TYR A 151 5.69 -14.05 -0.59
C TYR A 151 7.22 -13.97 -0.47
N LEU A 152 7.83 -14.72 0.47
CA LEU A 152 9.30 -14.79 0.56
C LEU A 152 9.94 -15.40 -0.69
N ARG A 153 9.29 -16.39 -1.30
CA ARG A 153 9.72 -16.94 -2.60
C ARG A 153 9.59 -15.90 -3.71
N TYR A 154 8.49 -15.15 -3.73
CA TYR A 154 8.31 -14.03 -4.65
C TYR A 154 9.44 -12.99 -4.50
N LEU A 155 9.72 -12.52 -3.28
CA LEU A 155 10.81 -11.57 -3.01
C LEU A 155 12.18 -12.13 -3.44
N SER A 156 12.44 -13.41 -3.19
CA SER A 156 13.68 -14.06 -3.61
C SER A 156 13.83 -14.04 -5.12
N ASN A 157 12.76 -14.32 -5.86
CA ASN A 157 12.75 -14.27 -7.32
C ASN A 157 12.91 -12.85 -7.88
N VAL A 158 12.42 -11.83 -7.17
CA VAL A 158 12.51 -10.43 -7.61
C VAL A 158 13.89 -9.82 -7.35
N TYR A 159 14.51 -10.14 -6.22
CA TYR A 159 15.71 -9.43 -5.75
C TYR A 159 17.00 -10.25 -5.74
N LEU A 160 16.94 -11.58 -5.78
CA LEU A 160 18.12 -12.47 -5.58
C LEU A 160 18.44 -13.38 -6.78
N ILE A 161 17.64 -13.34 -7.84
CA ILE A 161 17.82 -14.10 -9.09
C ILE A 161 18.06 -13.11 -10.22
#